data_AF-A0A9J6CHQ7-F1
#
_entry.id   AF-A0A9J6CHQ7-F1
#
_cell.length_a   1.000
_cell.length_b   1.000
_cell.length_c   1.000
_cell.angle_alpha   90.00
_cell.angle_beta   90.00
_cell.angle_gamma   90.00
#
_symmetry.space_group_name_H-M   'P 1'
#
loop_
_entity.id
_entity.type
_entity.pdbx_description
1 polymer ?
#
loop_
_entity_poly.entity_id
_entity_poly.type
_entity_poly.pdbx_seq_one_letter_code
_entity_poly.pdbx_strand_id
1 'polypeptide(L)'
;MKVLNFFFILAAIIGNSFSLCIWPKTAGILNVCKQLDKEDCIGLTSNNICIDLNGGLFVSGYASGNYQCTIFSSTDCLGTSATVDKLGWSHFPIIPKSFKCPCV
;
A
#
# COMPACT_ATOMS: atom_id res chain seq x y z
N MET A 1 26.18 -17.68 49.27
CA MET A 1 27.00 -16.70 48.51
C MET A 1 26.44 -16.55 47.10
N LYS A 2 26.12 -15.29 46.74
CA LYS A 2 26.14 -14.67 45.39
C LYS A 2 25.35 -15.27 44.20
N VAL A 3 24.22 -14.59 43.96
CA VAL A 3 23.52 -14.23 42.72
C VAL A 3 24.45 -13.89 41.54
N LEU A 4 24.10 -14.29 40.30
CA LEU A 4 23.91 -13.47 39.07
C LEU A 4 23.80 -14.39 37.84
N ASN A 5 22.63 -14.57 37.21
CA ASN A 5 22.08 -13.77 36.09
C ASN A 5 23.05 -13.51 34.93
N PHE A 6 22.77 -14.04 33.73
CA PHE A 6 22.64 -13.21 32.52
C PHE A 6 21.96 -13.99 31.37
N PHE A 7 20.72 -13.59 31.10
CA PHE A 7 19.97 -13.83 29.87
C PHE A 7 20.72 -13.22 28.67
N PHE A 8 20.83 -13.95 27.56
CA PHE A 8 20.96 -13.34 26.23
C PHE A 8 20.00 -14.06 25.28
N ILE A 9 18.77 -13.54 25.21
CA ILE A 9 17.83 -13.83 24.13
C ILE A 9 18.34 -13.06 22.91
N LEU A 10 18.82 -13.78 21.90
CA LEU A 10 19.16 -13.19 20.61
C LEU A 10 17.86 -13.03 19.81
N ALA A 11 17.20 -11.87 19.94
CA ALA A 11 16.06 -11.52 19.13
C ALA A 11 16.52 -11.15 17.71
N ALA A 12 16.18 -11.99 16.74
CA ALA A 12 16.26 -11.67 15.32
C ALA A 12 15.21 -10.59 15.00
N ILE A 13 15.63 -9.33 14.86
CA ILE A 13 14.78 -8.26 14.36
C ILE A 13 15.08 -8.10 12.87
N ILE A 14 14.34 -8.84 12.04
CA ILE A 14 14.28 -8.57 10.60
C ILE A 14 13.50 -7.25 10.48
N GLY A 15 14.21 -6.16 10.25
CA GLY A 15 13.66 -4.82 10.14
C GLY A 15 12.80 -4.68 8.89
N ASN A 16 11.51 -5.04 8.99
CA ASN A 16 10.50 -4.35 8.21
C ASN A 16 10.31 -2.99 8.87
N SER A 17 10.93 -1.95 8.30
CA SER A 17 10.70 -0.57 8.69
C SER A 17 9.22 -0.25 8.47
N PHE A 18 8.39 -0.42 9.49
CA PHE A 18 7.00 0.04 9.49
C PHE A 18 7.02 1.57 9.42
N SER A 19 7.06 2.11 8.20
CA SER A 19 6.91 3.53 7.95
C SER A 19 5.44 3.89 8.19
N LEU A 20 5.05 4.24 9.41
CA LEU A 20 3.77 4.88 9.67
C LEU A 20 3.90 6.38 9.35
N CYS A 21 2.84 7.00 8.82
CA CYS A 21 2.87 8.44 8.54
C CYS A 21 3.11 9.22 9.83
N ILE A 22 4.18 10.02 9.85
CA ILE A 22 4.49 10.89 10.99
C ILE A 22 3.57 12.10 10.91
N TRP A 23 2.92 12.42 12.04
CA TRP A 23 2.11 13.62 12.18
C TRP A 23 2.88 14.87 11.72
N PRO A 24 2.26 15.79 10.96
CA PRO A 24 0.83 15.89 10.66
C PRO A 24 0.37 15.17 9.37
N LYS A 25 1.22 14.35 8.75
CA LYS A 25 0.88 13.69 7.48
C LYS A 25 -0.14 12.57 7.67
N THR A 26 -0.96 12.38 6.65
CA THR A 26 -2.05 11.40 6.58
C THR A 26 -1.80 10.33 5.54
N ALA A 27 -2.57 9.24 5.60
CA ALA A 27 -2.53 8.17 4.62
C ALA A 27 -2.95 8.67 3.23
N GLY A 28 -2.21 8.31 2.19
CA GLY A 28 -2.74 8.38 0.84
C GLY A 28 -3.85 7.35 0.66
N ILE A 29 -4.87 7.71 -0.11
CA ILE A 29 -6.03 6.87 -0.42
C ILE A 29 -6.03 6.59 -1.92
N LEU A 30 -6.08 5.31 -2.27
CA LEU A 30 -6.33 4.83 -3.62
C LEU A 30 -7.75 4.27 -3.68
N ASN A 31 -8.56 4.78 -4.60
CA ASN A 31 -9.85 4.19 -4.93
C ASN A 31 -9.63 3.16 -6.03
N VAL A 32 -9.88 1.90 -5.72
CA VAL A 32 -9.83 0.78 -6.67
C VAL A 32 -11.24 0.32 -6.97
N CYS A 33 -11.51 0.01 -8.23
CA CYS A 33 -12.86 -0.17 -8.74
C CYS A 33 -12.97 -1.51 -9.48
N LYS A 34 -14.11 -2.20 -9.30
CA LYS A 34 -14.35 -3.52 -9.92
C LYS A 34 -14.86 -3.42 -11.35
N GLN A 35 -15.33 -2.25 -11.78
CA GLN A 35 -15.79 -1.98 -13.13
C GLN A 35 -14.89 -0.98 -13.84
N LEU A 36 -15.07 -0.84 -15.16
CA LEU A 36 -14.37 0.15 -15.98
C LEU A 36 -14.84 1.57 -15.63
N ASP A 37 -14.12 2.57 -16.14
CA ASP A 37 -14.47 4.00 -16.04
C ASP A 37 -14.65 4.51 -14.60
N LYS A 38 -14.03 3.82 -13.63
CA LYS A 38 -14.02 4.16 -12.20
C LYS A 38 -15.41 4.03 -11.54
N GLU A 39 -16.13 2.96 -11.87
CA GLU A 39 -17.40 2.58 -11.23
C GLU A 39 -17.23 1.44 -10.20
N ASP A 40 -18.08 1.44 -9.16
CA ASP A 40 -18.03 0.49 -8.03
C ASP A 40 -16.66 0.46 -7.32
N CYS A 41 -16.29 1.61 -6.75
CA CYS A 41 -14.98 1.84 -6.13
C CYS A 41 -15.00 1.70 -4.61
N ILE A 42 -13.90 1.18 -4.09
CA ILE A 42 -13.59 1.18 -2.66
C ILE A 42 -12.31 1.99 -2.42
N GLY A 43 -12.35 2.88 -1.43
CA GLY A 43 -11.20 3.66 -1.01
C GLY A 43 -10.33 2.87 -0.03
N LEU A 44 -9.06 2.68 -0.36
CA LEU A 44 -8.09 1.97 0.46
C LEU A 44 -6.93 2.88 0.85
N THR A 45 -6.59 2.90 2.12
CA THR A 45 -5.52 3.74 2.69
C THR A 45 -4.18 3.02 2.67
N SER A 46 -3.12 3.74 2.30
CA SER A 46 -1.73 3.30 2.46
C SER A 46 -0.89 4.40 3.09
N ASN A 47 -0.15 4.05 4.13
CA ASN A 47 0.75 4.94 4.87
C ASN A 47 2.20 4.82 4.40
N ASN A 48 2.50 4.88 3.10
CA ASN A 48 3.82 4.56 2.55
C ASN A 48 4.30 3.11 2.83
N ILE A 49 3.35 2.21 3.10
CA ILE A 49 3.56 0.77 3.25
C ILE A 49 2.89 0.04 2.09
N CYS A 50 3.32 -1.19 1.82
CA CYS A 50 2.62 -2.00 0.84
C CYS A 50 1.33 -2.56 1.42
N ILE A 51 0.26 -2.53 0.62
CA ILE A 51 -1.03 -3.12 0.97
C ILE A 51 -1.44 -4.10 -0.13
N ASP A 52 -1.71 -5.34 0.25
CA ASP A 52 -2.24 -6.36 -0.66
C ASP A 52 -3.74 -6.18 -0.88
N LEU A 53 -4.15 -6.27 -2.14
CA LEU A 53 -5.52 -6.14 -2.58
C LEU A 53 -6.25 -7.49 -2.47
N ASN A 54 -6.76 -7.75 -1.28
CA ASN A 54 -7.61 -8.91 -1.00
C ASN A 54 -9.08 -8.52 -1.19
N GLY A 55 -9.73 -8.94 -2.28
CA GLY A 55 -11.13 -8.56 -2.52
C GLY A 55 -11.67 -8.72 -3.94
N GLY A 56 -10.85 -9.17 -4.89
CA GLY A 56 -11.27 -9.48 -6.25
C GLY A 56 -10.38 -8.81 -7.30
N LEU A 57 -10.86 -8.85 -8.55
CA LEU A 57 -10.20 -8.19 -9.67
C LEU A 57 -10.60 -6.71 -9.67
N PHE A 58 -9.63 -5.82 -9.47
CA PHE A 58 -9.82 -4.38 -9.64
C PHE A 58 -9.28 -4.00 -11.02
N VAL A 59 -10.09 -3.27 -11.80
CA VAL A 59 -9.80 -3.00 -13.22
C VAL A 59 -9.66 -1.52 -13.53
N SER A 60 -10.07 -0.62 -12.63
CA SER A 60 -9.92 0.83 -12.80
C SER A 60 -9.77 1.52 -11.44
N GLY A 61 -9.45 2.81 -11.41
CA GLY A 61 -9.30 3.53 -10.15
C GLY A 61 -8.54 4.85 -10.23
N TYR A 62 -8.46 5.56 -9.10
CA TYR A 62 -7.88 6.89 -8.99
C TYR A 62 -7.42 7.20 -7.55
N ALA A 63 -6.42 8.06 -7.40
CA ALA A 63 -6.01 8.58 -6.09
C ALA A 63 -6.97 9.69 -5.60
N SER A 64 -7.31 9.71 -4.31
CA SER A 64 -8.29 10.70 -3.78
C SER A 64 -7.78 12.14 -3.74
N GLY A 65 -6.46 12.38 -3.86
CA GLY A 65 -5.87 13.70 -3.76
C GLY A 65 -4.77 13.97 -4.77
N ASN A 66 -4.10 15.11 -4.65
CA ASN A 66 -3.04 15.55 -5.55
C ASN A 66 -1.70 14.86 -5.22
N TYR A 67 -1.71 13.54 -5.29
CA TYR A 67 -0.57 12.65 -5.10
C TYR A 67 -0.71 11.43 -5.99
N GLN A 68 0.35 10.64 -6.07
CA GLN A 68 0.36 9.41 -6.87
C GLN A 68 0.49 8.22 -5.95
N CYS A 69 -0.34 7.21 -6.20
CA CYS A 69 -0.13 5.86 -5.68
C CYS A 69 0.50 4.99 -6.77
N THR A 70 1.15 3.92 -6.36
CA THR A 70 1.68 2.91 -7.27
C THR A 70 0.91 1.61 -7.05
N ILE A 71 0.43 1.01 -8.14
CA ILE A 71 -0.14 -0.34 -8.13
C ILE A 71 0.89 -1.33 -8.69
N PHE A 72 0.82 -2.58 -8.24
CA PHE A 72 1.77 -3.63 -8.58
C PHE A 72 1.05 -4.90 -9.01
N SER A 73 1.62 -5.66 -9.94
CA SER A 73 1.02 -6.89 -10.48
C SER A 73 1.16 -8.12 -9.56
N SER A 74 1.93 -8.02 -8.48
CA SER A 74 2.07 -9.06 -7.45
C SER A 74 1.83 -8.52 -6.04
N THR A 75 1.74 -9.41 -5.06
CA THR A 75 1.67 -9.03 -3.62
C THR A 75 2.98 -8.40 -3.16
N ASP A 76 2.98 -7.79 -1.98
CA ASP A 76 4.17 -7.18 -1.36
C ASP A 76 4.85 -6.11 -2.22
N CYS A 77 4.11 -5.49 -3.15
CA CYS A 77 4.55 -4.41 -4.02
C CYS A 77 5.70 -4.82 -4.95
N LEU A 78 5.59 -6.06 -5.47
CA LEU A 78 6.54 -6.66 -6.39
C LEU A 78 5.96 -6.77 -7.81
N GLY A 79 6.85 -7.04 -8.77
CA GLY A 79 6.49 -7.22 -10.18
C GLY A 79 6.37 -5.91 -10.95
N THR A 80 5.56 -5.93 -12.01
CA THR A 80 5.32 -4.75 -12.85
C THR A 80 4.47 -3.74 -12.09
N SER A 81 4.81 -2.45 -12.23
CA SER A 81 4.12 -1.37 -11.54
C SER A 81 3.55 -0.33 -12.49
N ALA A 82 2.49 0.35 -12.07
CA ALA A 82 1.94 1.53 -12.74
C ALA A 82 1.56 2.61 -11.71
N THR A 83 1.69 3.88 -12.09
CA THR A 83 1.29 5.01 -11.25
C THR A 83 -0.18 5.35 -11.48
N VAL A 84 -0.88 5.66 -10.39
CA VAL A 84 -2.28 6.10 -10.39
C VAL A 84 -2.35 7.44 -9.67
N ASP A 85 -2.78 8.46 -10.38
CA ASP A 85 -2.96 9.81 -9.85
C ASP A 85 -4.44 10.15 -9.67
N LYS A 86 -4.76 11.43 -9.47
CA LYS A 86 -6.12 11.92 -9.30
C LYS A 86 -7.02 11.75 -10.52
N LEU A 87 -6.46 11.80 -11.74
CA LEU A 87 -7.23 11.53 -12.95
C LEU A 87 -7.54 10.03 -13.04
N GLY A 88 -6.57 9.23 -12.62
CA GLY A 88 -6.66 7.78 -12.53
C GLY A 88 -6.70 7.11 -13.90
N TRP A 89 -7.17 5.87 -13.90
CA TRP A 89 -7.32 5.04 -15.10
C TRP A 89 -8.76 4.59 -15.23
N SER A 90 -9.35 4.73 -16.43
CA SER A 90 -10.61 4.06 -16.79
C SER A 90 -10.45 2.56 -16.95
N HIS A 91 -9.24 2.13 -17.30
CA HIS A 91 -8.81 0.75 -17.31
C HIS A 91 -7.32 0.70 -16.94
N PHE A 92 -6.98 -0.04 -15.89
CA PHE A 92 -5.59 -0.17 -15.47
C PHE A 92 -4.77 -0.88 -16.54
N PRO A 93 -3.50 -0.47 -16.74
CA PRO A 93 -2.60 -1.14 -17.68
C PRO A 93 -2.11 -2.50 -17.17
N ILE A 94 -2.35 -2.79 -15.89
CA ILE A 94 -2.00 -4.05 -15.23
C ILE A 94 -3.16 -4.47 -14.34
N ILE A 95 -3.24 -5.76 -14.01
CA ILE A 95 -4.13 -6.26 -12.96
C ILE A 95 -3.42 -6.06 -11.60
N PRO A 96 -3.88 -5.13 -10.76
CA PRO A 96 -3.22 -4.85 -9.49
C PRO A 96 -3.49 -5.96 -8.47
N LYS A 97 -2.45 -6.35 -7.73
CA LYS A 97 -2.50 -7.30 -6.60
C LYS A 97 -2.03 -6.67 -5.30
N SER A 98 -1.27 -5.59 -5.36
CA SER A 98 -0.94 -4.75 -4.22
C SER A 98 -0.78 -3.29 -4.67
N PHE A 99 -0.73 -2.38 -3.70
CA PHE A 99 -0.51 -0.96 -3.96
C PHE A 99 0.24 -0.28 -2.81
N LYS A 100 0.78 0.90 -3.11
CA LYS A 100 1.43 1.79 -2.15
C LYS A 100 1.11 3.24 -2.48
N CYS A 101 0.62 3.98 -1.51
CA CYS A 101 0.45 5.44 -1.56
C CYS A 101 1.40 6.12 -0.56
N PRO A 102 1.89 7.34 -0.86
CA PRO A 102 2.71 8.12 0.05
C PRO A 102 1.89 8.66 1.24
N CYS A 103 2.60 9.16 2.24
CA CYS A 103 2.02 10.02 3.27
C CYS A 103 1.88 11.45 2.75
N VAL A 104 0.70 12.05 2.94
CA VAL A 104 0.31 13.36 2.39
C VAL A 104 -0.17 14.34 3.43
#